data_AF-A0A2G6PPF7-F1
#
_entry.id   AF-A0A2G6PPF7-F1
#
_cell.length_a   1.000
_cell.length_b   1.000
_cell.length_c   1.000
_cell.angle_alpha   90.00
_cell.angle_beta   90.00
_cell.angle_gamma   90.00
#
_symmetry.space_group_name_H-M   'P 1'
#
loop_
_entity.id
_entity.type
_entity.pdbx_description
1 polymer ?
#
loop_
_entity_poly.entity_id
_entity_poly.type
_entity_poly.pdbx_seq_one_letter_code
_entity_poly.pdbx_strand_id
1 'polypeptide(L)'
;MREFNTSGPNIAHQHYTIERTPLIEHGLKLVEKSRYFTIWAPRQTGKSTYFRQLADKLTEQGYKVAHINFENYKDTPLNDFLYRFNGKIIIHEKIIA
;
A
#
# COMPACT_ATOMS: atom_id res chain seq x y z
N MET A 1 -6.47 -12.70 -20.21
CA MET A 1 -7.72 -12.98 -19.47
C MET A 1 -7.46 -12.68 -18.00
N ARG A 2 -8.41 -12.13 -17.24
CA ARG A 2 -8.23 -11.90 -15.78
C ARG A 2 -8.60 -13.17 -15.02
N GLU A 3 -8.03 -13.35 -13.83
CA GLU A 3 -8.30 -14.51 -12.97
C GLU A 3 -8.67 -14.12 -11.52
N PHE A 4 -9.22 -15.07 -10.77
CA PHE A 4 -9.48 -14.87 -9.34
C PHE A 4 -8.18 -15.05 -8.57
N ASN A 5 -7.80 -14.04 -7.80
CA ASN A 5 -6.63 -14.13 -6.94
C ASN A 5 -6.99 -14.70 -5.56
N THR A 6 -6.31 -15.78 -5.17
CA THR A 6 -6.44 -16.43 -3.86
C THR A 6 -5.23 -16.19 -2.95
N SER A 7 -4.13 -15.60 -3.44
CA SER A 7 -2.92 -15.34 -2.65
C SER A 7 -2.11 -14.13 -3.13
N GLY A 8 -1.41 -13.45 -2.21
CA GLY A 8 -0.62 -12.27 -2.57
C GLY A 8 -1.44 -11.03 -2.94
N PRO A 9 -0.82 -9.99 -3.53
CA PRO A 9 -1.49 -8.73 -3.83
C PRO A 9 -2.48 -8.87 -4.99
N ASN A 10 -3.66 -8.25 -4.87
CA ASN A 10 -4.60 -8.16 -5.96
C ASN A 10 -4.20 -7.02 -6.91
N ILE A 11 -3.94 -7.33 -8.19
CA ILE A 11 -3.46 -6.42 -9.23
C ILE A 11 -4.57 -6.26 -10.27
N ALA A 12 -5.12 -5.05 -10.41
CA ALA A 12 -6.35 -4.81 -11.17
C ALA A 12 -6.30 -5.23 -12.65
N HIS A 13 -5.13 -5.17 -13.29
CA HIS A 13 -4.98 -5.59 -14.68
C HIS A 13 -4.90 -7.12 -14.84
N GLN A 14 -4.50 -7.85 -13.81
CA GLN A 14 -4.34 -9.31 -13.81
C GLN A 14 -5.54 -10.02 -13.20
N HIS A 15 -6.20 -9.41 -12.20
CA HIS A 15 -7.18 -10.07 -11.35
C HIS A 15 -8.57 -9.43 -11.44
N TYR A 16 -9.60 -10.25 -11.23
CA TYR A 16 -10.92 -9.71 -10.91
C TYR A 16 -10.83 -8.91 -9.60
N THR A 17 -11.21 -7.63 -9.69
CA THR A 17 -10.97 -6.64 -8.64
C THR A 17 -12.23 -5.81 -8.45
N ILE A 18 -12.71 -5.75 -7.21
CA ILE A 18 -13.79 -4.86 -6.83
C ILE A 18 -13.16 -3.65 -6.14
N GLU A 19 -13.32 -2.48 -6.73
CA GLU A 19 -12.88 -1.23 -6.11
C GLU A 19 -13.81 -0.85 -4.96
N ARG A 20 -13.22 -0.48 -3.81
CA ARG A 20 -13.97 -0.08 -2.62
C ARG A 20 -14.08 1.45 -2.56
N THR A 21 -14.66 2.05 -3.59
CA THR A 21 -14.72 3.51 -3.78
C THR A 21 -15.14 4.28 -2.51
N PRO A 22 -16.21 3.89 -1.77
CA PRO A 22 -16.59 4.60 -0.55
C PRO A 22 -15.51 4.58 0.55
N LEU A 23 -14.76 3.47 0.65
CA LEU A 23 -13.69 3.33 1.63
C LEU A 23 -12.44 4.13 1.22
N ILE A 24 -12.17 4.23 -0.08
CA ILE A 24 -11.08 5.03 -0.64
C ILE A 24 -11.37 6.51 -0.40
N GLU A 25 -12.56 6.98 -0.72
CA GLU A 25 -13.00 8.36 -0.45
C GLU A 25 -12.90 8.71 1.04
N HIS A 26 -13.26 7.78 1.93
CA HIS A 26 -13.09 7.96 3.36
C HIS A 26 -11.60 8.11 3.74
N GLY A 27 -10.73 7.26 3.18
CA GLY A 27 -9.29 7.34 3.38
C GLY A 27 -8.68 8.67 2.91
N LEU A 28 -9.08 9.15 1.73
CA LEU A 28 -8.63 10.43 1.19
C LEU A 28 -8.98 11.59 2.13
N LYS A 29 -10.21 11.62 2.66
CA LYS A 29 -10.65 12.63 3.65
C LYS A 29 -9.85 12.56 4.96
N LEU A 30 -9.41 11.38 5.38
CA LEU A 30 -8.57 11.23 6.57
C LEU A 30 -7.17 11.81 6.32
N VAL A 31 -6.59 11.56 5.14
CA VAL A 31 -5.28 12.11 4.75
C VAL A 31 -5.33 13.63 4.63
N GLU A 32 -6.36 14.18 3.98
CA GLU A 32 -6.58 15.63 3.87
C GLU A 32 -6.63 16.31 5.24
N LYS A 33 -7.22 15.64 6.23
CA LYS A 33 -7.30 16.12 7.62
C LYS A 33 -6.07 15.80 8.47
N SER A 34 -4.97 15.34 7.86
CA SER A 34 -3.73 14.95 8.53
C SER A 34 -3.97 13.94 9.69
N ARG A 35 -4.88 12.99 9.49
CA ARG A 35 -5.21 11.97 10.49
C ARG A 35 -4.42 10.69 10.26
N TYR A 36 -3.93 10.10 11.34
CA TYR A 36 -3.48 8.71 11.36
C TYR A 36 -4.70 7.78 11.45
N PHE A 37 -4.68 6.69 10.71
CA PHE A 37 -5.72 5.67 10.76
C PHE A 37 -5.14 4.27 10.56
N THR A 38 -5.89 3.28 11.05
CA THR A 38 -5.55 1.86 10.95
C THR A 38 -6.71 1.09 10.32
N ILE A 39 -6.41 -0.05 9.71
CA ILE A 39 -7.42 -0.97 9.20
C ILE A 39 -7.30 -2.27 9.98
N TRP A 40 -8.30 -2.53 10.81
CA TRP A 40 -8.42 -3.78 11.54
C TRP A 40 -9.31 -4.74 10.75
N ALA A 41 -8.71 -5.77 10.16
CA ALA A 41 -9.43 -6.83 9.46
C ALA A 41 -8.60 -8.13 9.38
N PRO A 42 -9.24 -9.32 9.32
CA PRO A 42 -8.58 -10.63 9.18
C PRO A 42 -7.59 -10.71 8.01
N ARG A 43 -6.72 -11.72 8.00
CA ARG A 43 -5.80 -11.98 6.86
C ARG A 43 -6.58 -12.13 5.55
N GLN A 44 -5.95 -11.74 4.44
CA GLN A 44 -6.49 -11.86 3.07
C GLN A 44 -7.80 -11.08 2.78
N THR A 45 -8.19 -10.13 3.63
CA THR A 45 -9.38 -9.26 3.41
C THR A 45 -9.16 -8.07 2.47
N GLY A 46 -8.01 -8.00 1.80
CA GLY A 46 -7.68 -6.93 0.84
C GLY A 46 -7.11 -5.65 1.45
N LYS A 47 -6.65 -5.65 2.72
CA LYS A 47 -6.01 -4.47 3.36
C LYS A 47 -4.86 -3.89 2.54
N SER A 48 -3.94 -4.74 2.10
CA SER A 48 -2.77 -4.31 1.31
C SER A 48 -3.16 -3.86 -0.10
N THR A 49 -4.30 -4.32 -0.62
CA THR A 49 -4.87 -3.82 -1.89
C THR A 49 -5.47 -2.45 -1.70
N TYR A 50 -6.22 -2.23 -0.62
CA TYR A 50 -6.78 -0.94 -0.28
C TYR A 50 -5.70 0.15 -0.16
N PHE A 51 -4.62 -0.09 0.59
CA PHE A 51 -3.56 0.92 0.75
C PHE A 51 -2.84 1.24 -0.55
N ARG A 52 -2.72 0.28 -1.48
CA ARG A 52 -2.20 0.54 -2.84
C ARG A 52 -3.14 1.44 -3.63
N GLN A 53 -4.43 1.11 -3.68
CA GLN A 53 -5.42 1.94 -4.37
C GLN A 53 -5.51 3.35 -3.78
N LEU A 54 -5.43 3.47 -2.45
CA LEU A 54 -5.39 4.77 -1.80
C LEU A 54 -4.12 5.56 -2.17
N ALA A 55 -2.96 4.91 -2.21
CA ALA A 55 -1.71 5.53 -2.64
C ALA A 55 -1.78 6.02 -4.09
N ASP A 56 -2.38 5.24 -5.00
CA ASP A 56 -2.58 5.62 -6.39
C ASP A 56 -3.46 6.89 -6.47
N LYS A 57 -4.59 6.92 -5.74
CA LYS A 57 -5.48 8.10 -5.68
C LYS A 57 -4.84 9.34 -5.05
N LEU A 58 -4.03 9.17 -4.02
CA LEU A 58 -3.26 10.28 -3.44
C LEU A 58 -2.21 10.81 -4.42
N THR A 59 -1.55 9.92 -5.16
CA THR A 59 -0.57 10.30 -6.18
C THR A 59 -1.24 11.07 -7.33
N GLU A 60 -2.43 10.64 -7.76
CA GLU A 60 -3.27 11.40 -8.73
C GLU A 60 -3.61 12.82 -8.23
N GLN A 61 -3.67 13.04 -6.91
CA GLN A 61 -3.89 14.35 -6.28
C GLN A 61 -2.60 15.14 -6.00
N GLY A 62 -1.44 14.65 -6.43
CA GLY A 62 -0.15 15.32 -6.27
C GLY A 62 0.58 15.03 -4.95
N TYR A 63 0.10 14.09 -4.13
CA TYR A 63 0.84 13.64 -2.96
C TYR A 63 1.99 12.72 -3.37
N LYS A 64 3.13 12.85 -2.68
CA LYS A 64 4.21 11.86 -2.73
C LYS A 64 3.98 10.80 -1.67
N VAL A 65 3.66 9.58 -2.09
CA VAL A 65 3.33 8.49 -1.16
C VAL A 65 4.50 7.54 -0.99
N ALA A 66 4.93 7.34 0.26
CA ALA A 66 5.88 6.31 0.64
C ALA A 66 5.12 5.08 1.16
N HIS A 67 5.19 3.97 0.42
CA HIS A 67 4.58 2.70 0.84
C HIS A 67 5.65 1.74 1.36
N ILE A 68 5.52 1.35 2.63
CA ILE A 68 6.51 0.53 3.33
C ILE A 68 5.84 -0.75 3.82
N ASN A 69 6.42 -1.91 3.47
CA ASN A 69 5.97 -3.21 3.95
C ASN A 69 6.97 -3.77 4.98
N PHE A 70 6.49 -3.99 6.21
CA PHE A 70 7.28 -4.56 7.30
C PHE A 70 7.13 -6.08 7.48
N GLU A 71 6.29 -6.75 6.69
CA GLU A 71 6.00 -8.19 6.84
C GLU A 71 7.28 -9.04 6.76
N ASN A 72 8.21 -8.66 5.89
CA ASN A 72 9.49 -9.37 5.71
C ASN A 72 10.54 -9.09 6.80
N TYR A 73 10.27 -8.17 7.73
CA TYR A 73 11.20 -7.79 8.80
C TYR A 73 10.84 -8.38 10.17
N LYS A 74 9.73 -9.12 10.27
CA LYS A 74 9.15 -9.56 11.55
C LYS A 74 10.16 -10.24 12.49
N ASP A 75 11.03 -11.06 11.94
CA ASP A 75 12.02 -11.85 12.71
C ASP A 75 13.47 -11.45 12.36
N THR A 76 13.68 -10.24 11.83
CA THR A 76 15.00 -9.75 11.43
C THR A 76 15.71 -9.06 12.61
N PRO A 77 16.98 -9.41 12.93
CA PRO A 77 17.77 -8.67 13.92
C PRO A 77 17.87 -7.18 13.60
N LEU A 78 17.97 -6.32 14.62
CA LEU A 78 17.93 -4.86 14.43
C LEU A 78 18.95 -4.35 13.40
N ASN A 79 20.20 -4.84 13.47
CA ASN A 79 21.25 -4.42 12.54
C ASN A 79 20.92 -4.79 11.09
N ASP A 80 20.40 -6.00 10.87
CA ASP A 80 19.99 -6.48 9.55
C ASP A 80 18.78 -5.71 9.02
N PHE A 81 17.84 -5.36 9.92
CA PHE A 81 16.69 -4.53 9.59
C PHE A 81 17.16 -3.15 9.11
N LEU A 82 18.01 -2.47 9.90
CA LEU A 82 18.50 -1.14 9.56
C LEU A 82 19.27 -1.14 8.22
N TYR A 83 20.13 -2.13 8.02
CA TYR A 83 20.86 -2.30 6.76
C TYR A 83 19.92 -2.49 5.56
N ARG A 84 18.94 -3.38 5.67
CA ARG A 84 17.99 -3.68 4.58
C ARG A 84 17.00 -2.56 4.33
N PHE A 85 16.53 -1.91 5.39
CA PHE A 85 15.55 -0.83 5.32
C PHE A 85 16.13 0.40 4.63
N ASN A 86 17.37 0.77 4.97
CA ASN A 86 18.06 1.90 4.35
C ASN A 86 18.26 1.70 2.84
N GLY A 87 18.47 0.45 2.39
CA GLY A 87 18.65 0.13 0.97
C GLY A 87 17.36 0.00 0.14
N LYS A 88 16.15 0.03 0.75
CA LYS A 88 14.88 -0.34 0.10
C LYS A 88 13.77 0.71 0.18
N ILE A 89 14.08 1.99 0.43
CA ILE A 89 13.07 3.05 0.36
C ILE A 89 12.66 3.23 -1.11
N ILE A 90 11.67 2.45 -1.56
CA ILE A 90 11.03 2.60 -2.86
C ILE A 90 10.05 3.77 -2.73
N ILE A 91 10.55 4.97 -2.98
CA ILE A 91 9.69 6.11 -3.31
C ILE A 91 9.05 5.75 -4.65
N HIS A 92 7.72 5.79 -4.75
CA HIS A 92 7.02 5.60 -6.02
C HIS A 92 7.20 6.86 -6.88
N GLU A 93 8.44 7.14 -7.29
CA GLU A 93 8.81 8.08 -8.35
C GLU A 93 10.26 7.80 -8.75
N LYS A 94 10.48 7.62 -10.06
CA LYS A 94 11.79 7.79 -10.69
C LYS A 94 12.27 9.19 -10.29
N ILE A 95 13.29 9.25 -9.43
CA ILE A 95 14.06 10.49 -9.27
C ILE A 95 14.85 10.62 -10.57
N ILE A 96 14.32 11.42 -11.50
CA ILE A 96 15.14 11.99 -12.56
C ILE A 96 16.01 13.03 -11.84
N ALA A 97 17.26 12.65 -11.58
CA ALA A 97 18.34 13.61 -11.42
C ALA A 97 18.68 14.18 -12.80
#